data_AF-A0A3E0N6R2-F1
#
_entry.id   AF-A0A3E0N6R2-F1
#
_cell.length_a   1.000
_cell.length_b   1.000
_cell.length_c   1.000
_cell.angle_alpha   90.00
_cell.angle_beta   90.00
_cell.angle_gamma   90.00
#
_symmetry.space_group_name_H-M   'P 1'
#
loop_
_entity.id
_entity.type
_entity.pdbx_description
1 polymer ?
#
loop_
_entity_poly.entity_id
_entity_poly.type
_entity_poly.pdbx_seq_one_letter_code
_entity_poly.pdbx_strand_id
1 'polypeptide(L)'
;MRHAVPSRRSPLATRTPIRSRQHRLVVPARPLILAGLLMIAAGEIAVAKVAPDPSPSQALIMQHVEAGEFAPAIHLTRRLPAGSSRDRLWAEIAVAQTRSGISAADQVLREIEDDRVRGDAVARVREIRFQGQPFLAQFDDGGGGGDINSQADFDAVIELIQNTIEPDTWEEAGGTGRIAEFETGVRVDASGQLHRLLAPQKASALVRLRRSSAQRADNSEARTASQLRKVSLPRLERQVQLRLAAGHKPTSTMRVLAGLQRIQYVFVYPEKGDLVLAGPAGNWRESEASGPVSTATGRPLLQLDDLVVLLRMLSQKNGILFGCAITPTQEGLARTQALAERSRNIKLAKGEPARQRWVGEIRDTLGPQTIDVYGVDPRTRVAQVIVAADYHMKLVGMGLEPGAGNVVSYLDSIELADDEAPPDLGVLRWWFTLNYKAIEATSEGHAFALRGQGVQVLSENERLSAEGKRIHTGKSDQLTAGFAQSFTRNFSHLMEKYPMYADLQNVFDLALVAALLRDRQLPAEVGWHLTCFGDQGQYAVALGEAPRSVESVINYRAFPAGQIIAGVSGGVRVDPAELVDAESVRVVKRGALVHGHRYAQPPDDVDRWWWD
;
A
#
# COMPACT_ATOMS: atom_id res chain seq x y z
N MET A 1 12.13 -70.92 -20.33
CA MET A 1 11.60 -71.37 -19.01
C MET A 1 10.76 -70.22 -18.45
N ARG A 2 9.45 -70.08 -18.77
CA ARG A 2 8.23 -70.62 -18.12
C ARG A 2 8.09 -70.19 -16.63
N HIS A 3 7.22 -69.20 -16.32
CA HIS A 3 5.81 -69.28 -15.84
C HIS A 3 5.70 -69.53 -14.30
N ALA A 4 4.78 -69.03 -13.47
CA ALA A 4 3.48 -68.35 -13.60
C ALA A 4 3.01 -67.73 -12.23
N VAL A 5 1.92 -66.95 -12.28
CA VAL A 5 1.06 -66.39 -11.19
C VAL A 5 -0.07 -67.38 -10.82
N PRO A 6 -0.69 -67.37 -9.60
CA PRO A 6 -2.04 -66.78 -9.32
C PRO A 6 -2.19 -66.20 -7.87
N SER A 7 -2.94 -65.15 -7.50
CA SER A 7 -4.36 -64.72 -7.58
C SER A 7 -5.35 -65.29 -6.52
N ARG A 8 -6.13 -64.38 -5.89
CA ARG A 8 -7.54 -64.44 -5.37
C ARG A 8 -7.85 -64.86 -3.91
N ARG A 9 -8.49 -63.98 -3.09
CA ARG A 9 -9.96 -63.78 -2.89
C ARG A 9 -10.31 -63.03 -1.57
N SER A 10 -11.28 -62.11 -1.62
CA SER A 10 -12.06 -61.55 -0.49
C SER A 10 -13.24 -62.49 -0.11
N PRO A 11 -14.01 -62.17 0.96
CA PRO A 11 -15.39 -61.69 0.70
C PRO A 11 -15.93 -60.58 1.63
N LEU A 12 -17.00 -59.95 1.15
CA LEU A 12 -17.81 -58.85 1.68
C LEU A 12 -18.88 -59.29 2.72
N ALA A 13 -19.18 -58.36 3.64
CA ALA A 13 -20.48 -57.79 4.07
C ALA A 13 -21.73 -58.64 4.38
N THR A 14 -22.40 -58.30 5.49
CA THR A 14 -23.87 -58.19 5.66
C THR A 14 -24.17 -57.35 6.93
N ARG A 15 -24.69 -56.11 6.80
CA ARG A 15 -26.11 -55.65 6.83
C ARG A 15 -26.80 -55.68 8.22
N THR A 16 -26.93 -54.46 8.78
CA THR A 16 -28.00 -53.77 9.56
C THR A 16 -29.44 -54.35 9.53
N PRO A 17 -30.51 -53.79 10.19
CA PRO A 17 -30.67 -52.68 11.18
C PRO A 17 -31.80 -52.94 12.27
N ILE A 18 -32.27 -51.89 12.98
CA ILE A 18 -33.70 -51.54 13.29
C ILE A 18 -34.20 -51.42 14.77
N ARG A 19 -34.65 -50.18 15.06
CA ARG A 19 -35.80 -49.67 15.88
C ARG A 19 -35.80 -49.58 17.41
N SER A 20 -35.88 -48.30 17.80
CA SER A 20 -36.79 -47.65 18.76
C SER A 20 -38.16 -48.30 19.05
N ARG A 21 -38.60 -48.26 20.32
CA ARG A 21 -39.73 -47.43 20.84
C ARG A 21 -40.11 -47.77 22.30
N GLN A 22 -40.16 -46.73 23.13
CA GLN A 22 -41.17 -46.34 24.14
C GLN A 22 -42.05 -47.42 24.80
N HIS A 23 -42.12 -47.47 26.14
CA HIS A 23 -43.12 -46.79 27.00
C HIS A 23 -43.19 -47.31 28.46
N ARG A 24 -43.45 -46.35 29.37
CA ARG A 24 -44.22 -46.41 30.64
C ARG A 24 -43.62 -47.15 31.86
N LEU A 25 -43.29 -46.46 32.96
CA LEU A 25 -44.12 -45.85 34.05
C LEU A 25 -44.32 -46.83 35.22
N VAL A 26 -43.58 -46.67 36.33
CA VAL A 26 -44.04 -46.91 37.71
C VAL A 26 -43.21 -46.03 38.67
N VAL A 27 -43.92 -45.29 39.54
CA VAL A 27 -43.44 -44.45 40.66
C VAL A 27 -43.55 -45.27 41.96
N PRO A 28 -42.65 -45.12 42.96
CA PRO A 28 -43.05 -44.46 44.22
C PRO A 28 -41.92 -43.56 44.79
N ALA A 29 -42.21 -42.30 45.11
CA ALA A 29 -42.61 -41.77 46.42
C ALA A 29 -41.43 -41.15 47.21
N ARG A 30 -41.43 -39.82 47.25
CA ARG A 30 -40.61 -38.94 48.11
C ARG A 30 -41.23 -38.86 49.52
N PRO A 31 -40.45 -38.52 50.56
CA PRO A 31 -40.95 -37.71 51.66
C PRO A 31 -40.76 -36.22 51.38
N LEU A 32 -41.78 -35.44 51.75
CA LEU A 32 -41.89 -33.99 51.65
C LEU A 32 -40.89 -33.27 52.56
N ILE A 33 -40.31 -32.17 52.05
CA ILE A 33 -40.02 -30.99 52.87
C ILE A 33 -40.70 -29.80 52.18
N LEU A 34 -41.51 -29.12 52.98
CA LEU A 34 -42.36 -27.99 52.69
C LEU A 34 -41.53 -26.72 52.48
N ALA A 35 -41.65 -26.06 51.32
CA ALA A 35 -41.19 -24.68 51.14
C ALA A 35 -42.24 -23.91 50.32
N GLY A 36 -42.72 -22.82 50.89
CA GLY A 36 -43.90 -22.08 50.47
C GLY A 36 -43.77 -21.38 49.12
N LEU A 37 -44.91 -21.29 48.43
CA LEU A 37 -45.13 -20.41 47.28
C LEU A 37 -45.19 -18.95 47.77
N LEU A 38 -44.29 -18.12 47.25
CA LEU A 38 -44.52 -16.68 47.13
C LEU A 38 -44.31 -16.31 45.66
N MET A 39 -45.40 -16.04 44.95
CA MET A 39 -45.41 -15.45 43.62
C MET A 39 -45.01 -13.97 43.74
N ILE A 40 -43.82 -13.61 43.29
CA ILE A 40 -43.46 -12.22 42.98
C ILE A 40 -43.07 -12.18 41.51
N ALA A 41 -43.89 -11.52 40.71
CA ALA A 41 -43.51 -11.05 39.38
C ALA A 41 -42.40 -10.00 39.56
N ALA A 42 -41.18 -10.32 39.14
CA ALA A 42 -40.10 -9.36 38.99
C ALA A 42 -39.91 -9.11 37.49
N GLY A 43 -40.34 -7.93 37.04
CA GLY A 43 -40.04 -7.44 35.70
C GLY A 43 -38.54 -7.27 35.52
N GLU A 44 -38.08 -7.48 34.29
CA GLU A 44 -36.74 -7.13 33.86
C GLU A 44 -36.55 -5.61 34.01
N ILE A 45 -35.91 -5.19 35.10
CA ILE A 45 -35.33 -3.86 35.19
C ILE A 45 -34.03 -3.92 34.40
N ALA A 46 -34.07 -3.40 33.18
CA ALA A 46 -32.87 -2.98 32.48
C ALA A 46 -32.14 -1.98 33.37
N VAL A 47 -31.03 -2.40 33.99
CA VAL A 47 -30.10 -1.47 34.64
C VAL A 47 -29.40 -0.73 33.52
N ALA A 48 -29.99 0.37 33.07
CA ALA A 48 -29.25 1.41 32.38
C ALA A 48 -28.08 1.80 33.29
N LYS A 49 -26.85 1.73 32.78
CA LYS A 49 -25.70 2.41 33.40
C LYS A 49 -26.06 3.90 33.44
N VAL A 50 -26.61 4.36 34.55
CA VAL A 50 -26.80 5.78 34.83
C VAL A 50 -25.40 6.39 34.89
N ALA A 51 -25.08 7.26 33.95
CA ALA A 51 -23.86 8.07 34.05
C ALA A 51 -23.95 8.86 35.36
N PRO A 52 -22.87 8.95 36.17
CA PRO A 52 -22.90 9.73 37.39
C PRO A 52 -23.30 11.17 37.08
N ASP A 53 -24.10 11.78 37.95
CA ASP A 53 -24.50 13.19 37.82
C ASP A 53 -23.26 14.07 37.60
N PRO A 54 -23.33 15.05 36.68
CA PRO A 54 -22.21 15.95 36.44
C PRO A 54 -21.85 16.64 37.75
N SER A 55 -20.55 16.70 38.06
CA SER A 55 -20.13 17.43 39.26
C SER A 55 -20.61 18.88 39.17
N PRO A 56 -20.83 19.58 40.30
CA PRO A 56 -21.31 20.97 40.28
C PRO A 56 -20.48 21.90 39.38
N SER A 57 -19.17 21.66 39.28
CA SER A 57 -18.28 22.38 38.37
C SER A 57 -18.53 22.07 36.89
N GLN A 58 -18.87 20.83 36.54
CA GLN A 58 -19.22 20.44 35.16
C GLN A 58 -20.57 21.03 34.74
N ALA A 59 -21.56 21.02 35.64
CA ALA A 59 -22.86 21.64 35.39
C ALA A 59 -22.74 23.15 35.12
N LEU A 60 -21.91 23.85 35.90
CA LEU A 60 -21.64 25.28 35.68
C LEU A 60 -20.96 25.56 34.33
N ILE A 61 -20.00 24.72 33.92
CA ILE A 61 -19.37 24.85 32.60
C ILE A 61 -20.41 24.70 31.49
N MET A 62 -21.27 23.68 31.57
CA MET A 62 -22.33 23.47 30.59
C MET A 62 -23.33 24.61 30.55
N GLN A 63 -23.66 25.22 31.68
CA GLN A 63 -24.50 26.41 31.73
C GLN A 63 -23.87 27.58 30.95
N HIS A 64 -22.56 27.83 31.08
CA HIS A 64 -21.87 28.83 30.27
C HIS A 64 -21.85 28.47 28.79
N VAL A 65 -21.69 27.20 28.43
CA VAL A 65 -21.76 26.73 27.03
C VAL A 65 -23.14 26.97 26.43
N GLU A 66 -24.21 26.63 27.14
CA GLU A 66 -25.60 26.85 26.73
C GLU A 66 -25.95 28.33 26.60
N ALA A 67 -25.37 29.18 27.47
CA ALA A 67 -25.51 30.63 27.40
C ALA A 67 -24.67 31.29 26.28
N GLY A 68 -23.82 30.53 25.58
CA GLY A 68 -22.89 31.07 24.58
C GLY A 68 -21.68 31.82 25.17
N GLU A 69 -21.46 31.71 26.48
CA GLU A 69 -20.37 32.34 27.23
C GLU A 69 -19.10 31.46 27.20
N PHE A 70 -18.46 31.39 26.04
CA PHE A 70 -17.36 30.43 25.83
C PHE A 70 -16.08 30.76 26.60
N ALA A 71 -15.74 32.04 26.82
CA ALA A 71 -14.51 32.40 27.53
C ALA A 71 -14.51 31.91 29.00
N PRO A 72 -15.59 32.13 29.79
CA PRO A 72 -15.75 31.49 31.10
C PRO A 72 -15.71 29.96 31.05
N ALA A 73 -16.41 29.34 30.09
CA ALA A 73 -16.43 27.88 29.95
C ALA A 73 -15.04 27.29 29.70
N ILE A 74 -14.25 27.91 28.81
CA ILE A 74 -12.86 27.53 28.51
C ILE A 74 -11.99 27.67 29.75
N HIS A 75 -12.07 28.80 30.45
CA HIS A 75 -11.25 29.08 31.61
C HIS A 75 -11.54 28.10 32.78
N LEU A 76 -12.80 27.76 33.01
CA LEU A 76 -13.20 26.77 34.02
C LEU A 76 -12.77 25.36 33.62
N THR A 77 -12.93 24.97 32.35
CA THR A 77 -12.53 23.64 31.86
C THR A 77 -11.03 23.41 31.99
N ARG A 78 -10.20 24.42 31.71
CA ARG A 78 -8.74 24.34 31.84
C ARG A 78 -8.26 24.09 33.27
N ARG A 79 -9.06 24.45 34.29
CA ARG A 79 -8.74 24.20 35.70
C ARG A 79 -9.08 22.78 36.16
N LEU A 80 -9.81 22.01 35.36
CA LEU A 80 -10.11 20.62 35.68
C LEU A 80 -8.86 19.75 35.47
N PRO A 81 -8.69 18.69 36.28
CA PRO A 81 -7.63 17.71 36.04
C PRO A 81 -7.79 17.07 34.66
N ALA A 82 -6.66 16.72 34.04
CA ALA A 82 -6.65 16.02 32.77
C ALA A 82 -7.40 14.69 32.85
N GLY A 83 -8.10 14.33 31.77
CA GLY A 83 -8.85 13.10 31.67
C GLY A 83 -10.16 13.23 30.90
N SER A 84 -10.83 12.09 30.73
CA SER A 84 -11.99 11.91 29.84
C SER A 84 -13.17 12.84 30.13
N SER A 85 -13.35 13.32 31.36
CA SER A 85 -14.42 14.26 31.69
C SER A 85 -14.11 15.68 31.23
N ARG A 86 -12.84 16.10 31.32
CA ARG A 86 -12.38 17.40 30.80
C ARG A 86 -12.44 17.42 29.28
N ASP A 87 -12.02 16.33 28.65
CA ASP A 87 -12.02 16.17 27.19
C ASP A 87 -13.43 16.22 26.59
N ARG A 88 -14.41 15.61 27.27
CA ARG A 88 -15.83 15.70 26.87
C ARG A 88 -16.36 17.14 26.94
N LEU A 89 -15.97 17.92 27.96
CA LEU A 89 -16.34 19.33 28.04
C LEU A 89 -15.69 20.16 26.93
N TRP A 90 -14.42 19.91 26.63
CA TRP A 90 -13.76 20.55 25.49
C TRP A 90 -14.47 20.24 24.17
N ALA A 91 -14.89 18.99 23.96
CA ALA A 91 -15.67 18.58 22.80
C ALA A 91 -16.99 19.38 22.69
N GLU A 92 -17.75 19.48 23.79
CA GLU A 92 -19.01 20.25 23.79
C GLU A 92 -18.79 21.75 23.54
N ILE A 93 -17.75 22.35 24.11
CA ILE A 93 -17.38 23.75 23.84
C ILE A 93 -17.08 23.95 22.36
N ALA A 94 -16.25 23.10 21.75
CA ALA A 94 -15.87 23.23 20.35
C ALA A 94 -17.07 23.10 19.40
N VAL A 95 -17.97 22.14 19.68
CA VAL A 95 -19.19 21.94 18.92
C VAL A 95 -20.13 23.14 19.06
N ALA A 96 -20.32 23.66 20.27
CA ALA A 96 -21.16 24.83 20.52
C ALA A 96 -20.61 26.09 19.85
N GLN A 97 -19.29 26.35 19.93
CA GLN A 97 -18.64 27.44 19.21
C GLN A 97 -18.87 27.36 17.70
N THR A 98 -18.76 26.16 17.12
CA THR A 98 -18.99 25.95 15.69
C THR A 98 -20.45 26.24 15.31
N ARG A 99 -21.44 25.82 16.12
CA ARG A 99 -22.86 26.13 15.91
C ARG A 99 -23.15 27.63 15.97
N SER A 100 -22.42 28.36 16.80
CA SER A 100 -22.50 29.82 16.92
C SER A 100 -21.69 30.57 15.84
N GLY A 101 -21.08 29.87 14.87
CA GLY A 101 -20.28 30.49 13.81
C GLY A 101 -18.92 31.03 14.25
N ILE A 102 -18.42 30.63 15.42
CA ILE A 102 -17.14 31.08 15.98
C ILE A 102 -16.00 30.21 15.42
N SER A 103 -15.00 30.85 14.82
CA SER A 103 -13.85 30.17 14.19
C SER A 103 -12.81 29.62 15.19
N ALA A 104 -12.95 29.90 16.49
CA ALA A 104 -12.03 29.47 17.54
C ALA A 104 -12.16 27.98 17.95
N ALA A 105 -13.15 27.26 17.41
CA ALA A 105 -13.37 25.85 17.74
C ALA A 105 -12.13 24.97 17.49
N ASP A 106 -11.33 25.31 16.47
CA ASP A 106 -10.10 24.58 16.12
C ASP A 106 -9.02 24.70 17.21
N GLN A 107 -9.02 25.77 18.00
CA GLN A 107 -8.12 25.91 19.16
C GLN A 107 -8.60 25.04 20.32
N VAL A 108 -9.91 24.98 20.55
CA VAL A 108 -10.50 24.15 21.61
C VAL A 108 -10.30 22.65 21.32
N LEU A 109 -10.42 22.23 20.06
CA LEU A 109 -10.18 20.83 19.67
C LEU A 109 -8.75 20.36 19.96
N ARG A 110 -7.77 21.27 20.04
CA ARG A 110 -6.38 20.93 20.42
C ARG A 110 -6.24 20.58 21.91
N GLU A 111 -7.15 21.05 22.75
CA GLU A 111 -7.09 20.80 24.20
C GLU A 111 -7.59 19.39 24.57
N ILE A 112 -8.18 18.65 23.61
CA ILE A 112 -8.64 17.27 23.78
C ILE A 112 -7.45 16.31 23.64
N GLU A 113 -7.16 15.56 24.71
CA GLU A 113 -6.05 14.61 24.77
C GLU A 113 -6.45 13.24 24.19
N ASP A 114 -7.58 12.68 24.60
CA ASP A 114 -8.11 11.39 24.09
C ASP A 114 -8.50 11.51 22.61
N ASP A 115 -7.89 10.69 21.77
CA ASP A 115 -8.08 10.72 20.33
C ASP A 115 -9.49 10.29 19.88
N ARG A 116 -10.20 9.45 20.64
CA ARG A 116 -11.59 9.07 20.36
C ARG A 116 -12.52 10.22 20.61
N VAL A 117 -12.39 10.88 21.76
CA VAL A 117 -13.18 12.08 22.08
C VAL A 117 -12.92 13.18 21.06
N ARG A 118 -11.66 13.36 20.64
CA ARG A 118 -11.27 14.31 19.59
C ARG A 118 -11.80 13.88 18.22
N GLY A 119 -11.74 12.59 17.89
CA GLY A 119 -12.39 11.90 16.78
C GLY A 119 -13.82 12.36 16.57
N ASP A 120 -14.63 12.08 17.58
CA ASP A 120 -16.07 12.35 17.61
C ASP A 120 -16.35 13.86 17.56
N ALA A 121 -15.61 14.66 18.32
CA ALA A 121 -15.75 16.11 18.31
C ALA A 121 -15.46 16.71 16.93
N VAL A 122 -14.38 16.28 16.27
CA VAL A 122 -14.03 16.72 14.91
C VAL A 122 -15.10 16.28 13.92
N ALA A 123 -15.60 15.05 14.00
CA ALA A 123 -16.69 14.58 13.13
C ALA A 123 -17.92 15.50 13.23
N ARG A 124 -18.36 15.81 14.45
CA ARG A 124 -19.49 16.72 14.73
C ARG A 124 -19.23 18.14 14.23
N VAL A 125 -18.05 18.70 14.51
CA VAL A 125 -17.65 20.05 14.05
C VAL A 125 -17.68 20.14 12.53
N ARG A 126 -17.17 19.11 11.83
CA ARG A 126 -17.19 19.05 10.37
C ARG A 126 -18.61 18.94 9.83
N GLU A 127 -19.43 18.08 10.40
CA GLU A 127 -20.83 17.92 10.00
C GLU A 127 -21.59 19.26 10.07
N ILE A 128 -21.39 20.03 11.15
CA ILE A 128 -21.99 21.37 11.32
C ILE A 128 -21.43 22.36 10.29
N ARG A 129 -20.11 22.41 10.14
CA ARG A 129 -19.41 23.38 9.27
C ARG A 129 -19.73 23.18 7.79
N PHE A 130 -19.93 21.93 7.38
CA PHE A 130 -20.08 21.56 5.97
C PHE A 130 -21.49 21.06 5.60
N GLN A 131 -22.48 21.15 6.51
CA GLN A 131 -23.91 20.87 6.29
C GLN A 131 -24.19 19.68 5.32
N GLY A 132 -23.56 18.53 5.57
CA GLY A 132 -23.82 17.31 4.79
C GLY A 132 -23.28 17.29 3.35
N GLN A 133 -22.42 18.24 2.95
CA GLN A 133 -21.65 18.12 1.70
C GLN A 133 -20.73 16.88 1.79
N PRO A 134 -20.88 15.88 0.89
CA PRO A 134 -19.99 14.73 0.89
C PRO A 134 -18.55 15.17 0.56
N PHE A 135 -17.58 14.57 1.24
CA PHE A 135 -16.14 14.86 1.09
C PHE A 135 -15.66 14.87 -0.37
N LEU A 136 -16.25 14.04 -1.23
CA LEU A 136 -15.91 13.93 -2.66
C LEU A 136 -16.25 15.17 -3.49
N ALA A 137 -17.21 16.01 -3.07
CA ALA A 137 -17.60 17.20 -3.83
C ALA A 137 -16.67 18.41 -3.61
N GLN A 138 -15.83 18.37 -2.57
CA GLN A 138 -15.03 19.53 -2.17
C GLN A 138 -13.55 19.42 -2.56
N PHE A 139 -13.10 18.22 -2.93
CA PHE A 139 -11.73 17.93 -3.32
C PHE A 139 -11.67 16.99 -4.53
N ASP A 140 -12.56 17.18 -5.50
CA ASP A 140 -12.39 16.55 -6.80
C ASP A 140 -10.96 16.83 -7.28
N ASP A 141 -10.24 15.78 -7.64
CA ASP A 141 -8.83 15.81 -8.03
C ASP A 141 -8.68 16.28 -9.49
N GLY A 142 -9.50 17.26 -9.88
CA GLY A 142 -9.16 18.20 -10.93
C GLY A 142 -8.17 19.20 -10.34
N GLY A 143 -6.89 19.04 -10.66
CA GLY A 143 -5.82 19.86 -10.10
C GLY A 143 -6.12 21.37 -10.08
N GLY A 144 -5.91 21.99 -8.91
CA GLY A 144 -5.73 23.44 -8.78
C GLY A 144 -6.99 24.25 -8.49
N GLY A 145 -7.21 24.59 -7.21
CA GLY A 145 -8.10 25.68 -6.85
C GLY A 145 -7.49 27.03 -7.20
N GLY A 146 -8.13 27.76 -8.12
CA GLY A 146 -7.77 29.11 -8.50
C GLY A 146 -8.70 29.65 -9.60
N ASP A 147 -9.75 30.31 -9.16
CA ASP A 147 -10.59 31.27 -9.89
C ASP A 147 -11.47 30.80 -11.06
N ILE A 148 -12.67 31.36 -11.03
CA ILE A 148 -13.78 31.15 -11.97
C ILE A 148 -13.41 31.87 -13.29
N ASN A 149 -13.58 31.18 -14.43
CA ASN A 149 -13.49 31.72 -15.81
C ASN A 149 -12.10 32.06 -16.38
N SER A 150 -11.14 31.15 -16.32
CA SER A 150 -10.07 31.14 -17.33
C SER A 150 -9.74 29.72 -17.77
N GLN A 151 -10.65 29.12 -18.54
CA GLN A 151 -10.27 28.07 -19.47
C GLN A 151 -9.20 28.69 -20.36
N ALA A 152 -7.94 28.25 -20.23
CA ALA A 152 -6.92 28.60 -21.19
C ALA A 152 -7.47 28.14 -22.54
N ASP A 153 -7.69 29.10 -23.44
CA ASP A 153 -8.22 28.87 -24.77
C ASP A 153 -7.13 28.16 -25.59
N PHE A 154 -7.07 26.84 -25.43
CA PHE A 154 -6.11 26.00 -26.15
C PHE A 154 -6.40 26.02 -27.64
N ASP A 155 -7.64 26.33 -28.06
CA ASP A 155 -7.99 26.51 -29.45
C ASP A 155 -7.32 27.78 -30.01
N ALA A 156 -7.32 28.89 -29.27
CA ALA A 156 -6.58 30.10 -29.65
C ALA A 156 -5.05 29.91 -29.70
N VAL A 157 -4.48 29.04 -28.85
CA VAL A 157 -3.04 28.72 -28.88
C VAL A 157 -2.71 27.77 -30.04
N ILE A 158 -3.56 26.79 -30.33
CA ILE A 158 -3.43 25.89 -31.47
C ILE A 158 -3.55 26.68 -32.78
N GLU A 159 -4.52 27.59 -32.86
CA GLU A 159 -4.73 28.48 -34.00
C GLU A 159 -3.57 29.47 -34.19
N LEU A 160 -3.00 30.01 -33.10
CA LEU A 160 -1.78 30.82 -33.16
C LEU A 160 -0.58 30.03 -33.68
N ILE A 161 -0.39 28.79 -33.22
CA ILE A 161 0.71 27.93 -33.68
C ILE A 161 0.54 27.55 -35.16
N GLN A 162 -0.69 27.23 -35.59
CA GLN A 162 -1.02 26.93 -36.98
C GLN A 162 -0.83 28.15 -37.91
N ASN A 163 -1.08 29.36 -37.41
CA ASN A 163 -1.01 30.59 -38.21
C ASN A 163 0.34 31.35 -38.13
N THR A 164 1.24 30.97 -37.22
CA THR A 164 2.52 31.69 -37.00
C THR A 164 3.75 30.91 -37.48
N ILE A 165 3.62 29.62 -37.79
CA ILE A 165 4.70 28.78 -38.29
C ILE A 165 4.52 28.60 -39.80
N GLU A 166 5.59 28.75 -40.57
CA GLU A 166 5.55 28.72 -42.04
C GLU A 166 4.84 27.44 -42.57
N PRO A 167 3.97 27.57 -43.59
CA PRO A 167 3.03 26.52 -44.04
C PRO A 167 3.70 25.19 -44.46
N ASP A 168 4.97 25.21 -44.80
CA ASP A 168 5.67 24.06 -45.39
C ASP A 168 5.99 22.95 -44.37
N THR A 169 5.48 23.04 -43.13
CA THR A 169 5.63 22.02 -42.09
C THR A 169 4.37 21.21 -41.80
N TRP A 170 3.23 21.52 -42.42
CA TRP A 170 1.95 20.83 -42.15
C TRP A 170 1.05 20.72 -43.39
N GLU A 171 0.94 19.52 -43.97
CA GLU A 171 -0.18 19.18 -44.87
C GLU A 171 -0.86 17.88 -44.39
N GLU A 172 -2.18 17.82 -44.58
CA GLU A 172 -3.14 16.81 -44.09
C GLU A 172 -2.90 15.34 -44.53
N ALA A 173 -1.71 14.98 -45.05
CA ALA A 173 -1.43 13.66 -45.62
C ALA A 173 -0.13 12.99 -45.12
N GLY A 174 0.27 13.19 -43.86
CA GLY A 174 1.21 12.31 -43.15
C GLY A 174 2.65 12.84 -42.98
N GLY A 175 2.85 13.72 -41.98
CA GLY A 175 4.15 14.22 -41.52
C GLY A 175 4.34 14.15 -39.98
N THR A 176 5.61 14.15 -39.55
CA THR A 176 6.17 13.65 -38.26
C THR A 176 6.01 14.55 -37.02
N GLY A 177 4.91 15.30 -36.88
CA GLY A 177 4.69 16.20 -35.74
C GLY A 177 3.45 15.82 -34.94
N ARG A 178 3.59 15.11 -33.81
CA ARG A 178 2.50 14.94 -32.82
C ARG A 178 2.84 15.75 -31.58
N ILE A 179 2.01 16.74 -31.25
CA ILE A 179 2.05 17.38 -29.93
C ILE A 179 1.28 16.47 -28.97
N ALA A 180 1.98 15.91 -27.99
CA ALA A 180 1.39 15.21 -26.86
C ALA A 180 2.24 15.47 -25.63
N GLU A 181 1.58 15.51 -24.47
CA GLU A 181 2.25 15.58 -23.17
C GLU A 181 2.87 14.22 -22.86
N PHE A 182 4.13 14.21 -22.41
CA PHE A 182 4.88 12.97 -22.19
C PHE A 182 5.51 12.95 -20.79
N GLU A 183 5.11 11.95 -20.02
CA GLU A 183 5.58 11.61 -18.68
C GLU A 183 6.50 10.38 -18.74
N THR A 184 7.06 9.93 -17.61
CA THR A 184 7.96 8.76 -17.50
C THR A 184 7.41 7.78 -16.46
N GLY A 185 7.71 6.47 -16.56
CA GLY A 185 7.12 5.45 -15.68
C GLY A 185 6.05 4.57 -16.33
N VAL A 186 5.02 4.21 -15.57
CA VAL A 186 3.90 3.39 -16.04
C VAL A 186 2.61 4.18 -15.81
N ARG A 187 1.74 4.30 -16.83
CA ARG A 187 0.41 4.90 -16.67
C ARG A 187 -0.68 3.85 -16.84
N VAL A 188 -1.80 4.05 -16.14
CA VAL A 188 -3.03 3.29 -16.36
C VAL A 188 -4.01 4.22 -17.04
N ASP A 189 -4.54 3.82 -18.19
CA ASP A 189 -5.57 4.61 -18.88
C ASP A 189 -6.98 4.36 -18.29
N ALA A 190 -7.97 5.10 -18.76
CA ALA A 190 -9.37 4.98 -18.31
C ALA A 190 -10.00 3.60 -18.59
N SER A 191 -9.40 2.78 -19.47
CA SER A 191 -9.82 1.39 -19.70
C SER A 191 -9.19 0.41 -18.71
N GLY A 192 -8.26 0.87 -17.87
CA GLY A 192 -7.46 0.05 -16.97
C GLY A 192 -6.27 -0.62 -17.66
N GLN A 193 -5.92 -0.21 -18.89
CA GLN A 193 -4.76 -0.75 -19.58
C GLN A 193 -3.49 -0.04 -19.10
N LEU A 194 -2.48 -0.84 -18.76
CA LEU A 194 -1.19 -0.39 -18.30
C LEU A 194 -0.26 -0.13 -19.49
N HIS A 195 0.29 1.08 -19.56
CA HIS A 195 1.17 1.54 -20.64
C HIS A 195 2.54 1.92 -20.08
N ARG A 196 3.60 1.56 -20.83
CA ARG A 196 4.97 2.03 -20.59
C ARG A 196 5.13 3.47 -21.06
N LEU A 197 5.87 4.27 -20.29
CA LEU A 197 6.30 5.62 -20.67
C LEU A 197 7.81 5.63 -20.96
N LEU A 198 8.24 6.34 -22.03
CA LEU A 198 9.64 6.42 -22.47
C LEU A 198 10.40 7.56 -21.76
N ALA A 199 11.74 7.49 -21.74
CA ALA A 199 12.63 8.37 -20.97
C ALA A 199 12.48 9.89 -21.30
N PRO A 200 12.72 10.81 -20.33
CA PRO A 200 12.36 12.21 -20.47
C PRO A 200 13.40 13.04 -21.23
N GLN A 201 12.95 13.98 -22.06
CA GLN A 201 13.71 15.18 -22.42
C GLN A 201 13.19 16.42 -21.64
N LYS A 202 14.05 17.44 -21.51
CA LYS A 202 13.95 18.55 -20.54
C LYS A 202 12.59 19.29 -20.53
N ALA A 203 11.98 19.40 -19.34
CA ALA A 203 10.73 20.13 -19.11
C ALA A 203 10.83 21.65 -19.40
N SER A 204 9.71 22.23 -19.86
CA SER A 204 9.58 23.63 -20.27
C SER A 204 9.75 24.63 -19.10
N ALA A 205 10.16 25.85 -19.42
CA ALA A 205 10.51 26.88 -18.43
C ALA A 205 9.34 27.34 -17.53
N LEU A 206 8.11 27.31 -18.04
CA LEU A 206 6.91 27.73 -17.32
C LEU A 206 6.51 26.73 -16.23
N VAL A 207 6.68 25.43 -16.48
CA VAL A 207 6.47 24.36 -15.49
C VAL A 207 7.46 24.52 -14.32
N ARG A 208 8.71 24.92 -14.59
CA ARG A 208 9.70 25.20 -13.54
C ARG A 208 9.33 26.43 -12.70
N LEU A 209 8.73 27.45 -13.29
CA LEU A 209 8.33 28.69 -12.60
C LEU A 209 7.12 28.46 -11.67
N ARG A 210 6.16 27.64 -12.10
CA ARG A 210 5.00 27.24 -11.27
C ARG A 210 5.46 26.38 -10.07
N ARG A 211 6.42 25.48 -10.29
CA ARG A 211 7.02 24.59 -9.27
C ARG A 211 7.83 25.34 -8.19
N SER A 212 8.59 26.38 -8.57
CA SER A 212 9.38 27.18 -7.62
C SER A 212 8.52 28.10 -6.73
N SER A 213 7.28 28.38 -7.15
CA SER A 213 6.32 29.21 -6.41
C SER A 213 5.59 28.41 -5.33
N ALA A 214 5.28 27.13 -5.58
CA ALA A 214 4.68 26.22 -4.58
C ALA A 214 5.64 25.82 -3.44
N GLN A 215 6.96 25.93 -3.64
CA GLN A 215 7.98 25.56 -2.65
C GLN A 215 8.16 26.57 -1.51
N ARG A 216 7.59 27.78 -1.59
CA ARG A 216 7.86 28.86 -0.61
C ARG A 216 6.93 28.89 0.61
N ALA A 217 5.95 27.99 0.70
CA ALA A 217 4.88 28.07 1.70
C ALA A 217 4.94 27.02 2.82
N ASP A 218 5.98 26.19 2.93
CA ASP A 218 5.99 25.06 3.87
C ASP A 218 7.25 25.03 4.77
N ASN A 219 7.07 24.49 5.97
CA ASN A 219 8.01 24.52 7.11
C ASN A 219 9.45 24.16 6.71
N SER A 220 10.33 25.17 6.60
CA SER A 220 11.65 25.06 5.96
C SER A 220 12.59 24.05 6.64
N GLU A 221 12.40 23.79 7.93
CA GLU A 221 13.23 22.85 8.71
C GLU A 221 13.10 21.40 8.23
N ALA A 222 11.92 20.97 7.78
CA ALA A 222 11.73 19.60 7.28
C ALA A 222 12.53 19.34 5.99
N ARG A 223 12.92 20.40 5.28
CA ARG A 223 13.76 20.29 4.08
C ARG A 223 15.23 20.03 4.42
N THR A 224 15.66 20.15 5.68
CA THR A 224 17.04 19.85 6.09
C THR A 224 17.31 18.35 6.03
N ALA A 225 18.51 17.95 5.61
CA ALA A 225 18.90 16.54 5.60
C ALA A 225 19.09 16.01 7.04
N SER A 226 18.60 14.79 7.29
CA SER A 226 18.71 14.11 8.57
C SER A 226 19.00 12.63 8.36
N GLN A 227 19.95 12.10 9.13
CA GLN A 227 20.24 10.66 9.11
C GLN A 227 19.18 9.85 9.86
N LEU A 228 18.45 10.49 10.77
CA LEU A 228 17.48 9.83 11.64
C LEU A 228 16.36 10.80 12.01
N ARG A 229 15.50 11.12 11.06
CA ARG A 229 14.26 11.85 11.32
C ARG A 229 13.25 10.93 11.98
N LYS A 230 12.53 11.45 12.96
CA LYS A 230 11.47 10.80 13.72
C LYS A 230 10.14 11.43 13.34
N VAL A 231 9.13 10.60 13.12
CA VAL A 231 7.75 11.00 12.84
C VAL A 231 6.83 10.26 13.79
N SER A 232 6.18 10.98 14.69
CA SER A 232 5.15 10.42 15.59
C SER A 232 3.83 10.25 14.82
N LEU A 233 3.35 9.01 14.71
CA LEU A 233 2.10 8.70 14.02
C LEU A 233 0.87 9.25 14.76
N PRO A 234 0.73 9.09 16.10
CA PRO A 234 -0.40 9.67 16.82
C PRO A 234 -0.47 11.20 16.71
N ARG A 235 0.68 11.89 16.83
CA ARG A 235 0.73 13.36 16.69
C ARG A 235 0.47 13.80 15.26
N LEU A 236 1.02 13.09 14.26
CA LEU A 236 0.73 13.37 12.85
C LEU A 236 -0.77 13.21 12.56
N GLU A 237 -1.39 12.13 13.04
CA GLU A 237 -2.82 11.88 12.90
C GLU A 237 -3.64 13.02 13.50
N ARG A 238 -3.29 13.44 14.72
CA ARG A 238 -3.91 14.59 15.40
C ARG A 238 -3.83 15.85 14.55
N GLN A 239 -2.65 16.19 14.01
CA GLN A 239 -2.49 17.39 13.20
C GLN A 239 -3.24 17.31 11.87
N VAL A 240 -3.26 16.15 11.21
CA VAL A 240 -4.05 15.94 9.99
C VAL A 240 -5.54 16.09 10.29
N GLN A 241 -6.02 15.48 11.37
CA GLN A 241 -7.42 15.54 11.75
C GLN A 241 -7.89 16.96 12.05
N LEU A 242 -7.08 17.76 12.76
CA LEU A 242 -7.37 19.17 13.01
C LEU A 242 -7.42 20.01 11.72
N ARG A 243 -6.53 19.71 10.75
CA ARG A 243 -6.57 20.38 9.43
C ARG A 243 -7.82 20.01 8.64
N LEU A 244 -8.19 18.73 8.64
CA LEU A 244 -9.42 18.27 7.97
C LEU A 244 -10.66 18.88 8.64
N ALA A 245 -10.67 19.03 9.96
CA ALA A 245 -11.71 19.76 10.70
C ALA A 245 -11.82 21.21 10.23
N ALA A 246 -10.67 21.83 9.98
CA ALA A 246 -10.55 23.18 9.45
C ALA A 246 -10.93 23.32 7.97
N GLY A 247 -11.23 22.24 7.24
CA GLY A 247 -11.46 22.25 5.79
C GLY A 247 -10.17 22.32 4.96
N HIS A 248 -9.01 22.12 5.58
CA HIS A 248 -7.72 22.15 4.92
C HIS A 248 -7.20 20.74 4.61
N LYS A 249 -6.58 20.58 3.42
CA LYS A 249 -5.81 19.38 3.09
C LYS A 249 -4.56 19.26 3.98
N PRO A 250 -4.01 18.03 4.19
CA PRO A 250 -2.69 17.83 4.77
C PRO A 250 -1.62 18.67 4.03
N THR A 251 -0.62 19.17 4.75
CA THR A 251 0.48 19.94 4.12
C THR A 251 1.36 19.04 3.26
N SER A 252 2.19 19.63 2.39
CA SER A 252 3.12 18.84 1.59
C SER A 252 4.07 18.05 2.47
N THR A 253 4.53 18.66 3.57
CA THR A 253 5.37 18.02 4.59
C THR A 253 4.68 16.81 5.25
N MET A 254 3.39 16.91 5.59
CA MET A 254 2.61 15.78 6.14
C MET A 254 2.47 14.64 5.14
N ARG A 255 2.16 14.95 3.88
CA ARG A 255 1.98 13.95 2.82
C ARG A 255 3.21 13.08 2.56
N VAL A 256 4.41 13.62 2.80
CA VAL A 256 5.68 12.91 2.62
C VAL A 256 6.37 12.51 3.93
N LEU A 257 5.61 12.44 5.03
CA LEU A 257 6.11 12.07 6.36
C LEU A 257 7.40 12.84 6.74
N ALA A 258 7.37 14.16 6.60
CA ALA A 258 8.50 15.05 6.86
C ALA A 258 9.79 14.71 6.06
N GLY A 259 9.65 14.17 4.85
CA GLY A 259 10.78 13.90 3.95
C GLY A 259 11.44 12.55 4.18
N LEU A 260 10.80 11.64 4.92
CA LEU A 260 11.34 10.33 5.28
C LEU A 260 11.52 9.45 4.03
N GLN A 261 12.73 8.97 3.79
CA GLN A 261 13.11 8.22 2.59
C GLN A 261 12.99 6.70 2.77
N ARG A 262 13.08 6.22 4.02
CA ARG A 262 13.00 4.80 4.38
C ARG A 262 12.76 4.66 5.88
N ILE A 263 12.09 3.59 6.30
CA ILE A 263 11.96 3.22 7.71
C ILE A 263 13.12 2.32 8.11
N GLN A 264 13.86 2.72 9.15
CA GLN A 264 14.91 1.90 9.75
C GLN A 264 14.54 1.44 11.16
N TYR A 265 13.77 2.26 11.88
CA TYR A 265 13.40 2.02 13.26
C TYR A 265 11.93 2.34 13.53
N VAL A 266 11.35 1.63 14.49
CA VAL A 266 10.08 1.95 15.12
C VAL A 266 10.34 2.12 16.61
N PHE A 267 9.99 3.27 17.19
CA PHE A 267 10.11 3.55 18.62
C PHE A 267 8.73 3.69 19.25
N VAL A 268 8.59 3.15 20.46
CA VAL A 268 7.37 3.16 21.25
C VAL A 268 7.67 3.90 22.55
N TYR A 269 6.80 4.84 22.90
CA TYR A 269 6.88 5.61 24.15
C TYR A 269 5.50 5.62 24.81
N PRO A 270 5.13 4.56 25.54
CA PRO A 270 3.80 4.44 26.16
C PRO A 270 3.46 5.63 27.07
N GLU A 271 4.42 6.06 27.89
CA GLU A 271 4.28 7.20 28.81
C GLU A 271 4.02 8.55 28.11
N LYS A 272 4.37 8.67 26.83
CA LYS A 272 4.15 9.88 26.02
C LYS A 272 3.02 9.70 25.00
N GLY A 273 2.45 8.49 24.90
CA GLY A 273 1.43 8.16 23.90
C GLY A 273 1.96 8.22 22.46
N ASP A 274 3.25 7.95 22.26
CA ASP A 274 3.92 8.15 20.97
C ASP A 274 4.39 6.83 20.36
N LEU A 275 4.03 6.65 19.08
CA LEU A 275 4.59 5.62 18.21
C LEU A 275 5.28 6.28 17.02
N VAL A 276 6.57 6.01 16.85
CA VAL A 276 7.46 6.83 16.03
C VAL A 276 8.14 5.99 14.95
N LEU A 277 8.00 6.43 13.69
CA LEU A 277 8.81 5.92 12.58
C LEU A 277 10.10 6.72 12.48
N ALA A 278 11.23 6.07 12.29
CA ALA A 278 12.50 6.77 12.14
C ALA A 278 13.43 6.22 11.06
N GLY A 279 14.18 7.12 10.42
CA GLY A 279 15.10 6.80 9.34
C GLY A 279 15.63 8.05 8.61
N PRO A 280 16.36 7.88 7.50
CA PRO A 280 16.95 8.99 6.76
C PRO A 280 15.86 9.84 6.10
N ALA A 281 16.03 11.16 6.15
CA ALA A 281 15.12 12.12 5.56
C ALA A 281 15.87 13.33 4.96
N GLY A 282 15.20 14.12 4.13
CA GLY A 282 15.79 15.36 3.65
C GLY A 282 14.90 16.10 2.67
N ASN A 283 15.49 17.07 1.97
CA ASN A 283 14.79 17.86 0.97
C ASN A 283 14.23 16.98 -0.16
N TRP A 284 13.10 17.41 -0.72
CA TRP A 284 12.42 16.69 -1.79
C TRP A 284 11.94 17.59 -2.91
N ARG A 285 11.76 16.99 -4.07
CA ARG A 285 11.14 17.60 -5.24
C ARG A 285 10.12 16.64 -5.82
N GLU A 286 9.11 17.19 -6.48
CA GLU A 286 8.24 16.38 -7.31
C GLU A 286 9.04 15.82 -8.50
N SER A 287 8.81 14.55 -8.83
CA SER A 287 9.29 13.90 -10.04
C SER A 287 8.10 13.40 -10.83
N GLU A 288 8.08 13.72 -12.12
CA GLU A 288 7.02 13.29 -13.05
C GLU A 288 6.90 11.76 -13.15
N ALA A 289 7.95 11.01 -12.76
CA ALA A 289 8.02 9.56 -12.88
C ALA A 289 7.60 8.75 -11.64
N SER A 290 7.71 9.35 -10.45
CA SER A 290 7.72 8.59 -9.18
C SER A 290 7.19 9.40 -8.00
N GLY A 291 6.50 10.51 -8.29
CA GLY A 291 6.05 11.45 -7.26
C GLY A 291 7.21 12.10 -6.51
N PRO A 292 7.06 12.37 -5.19
CA PRO A 292 8.07 13.06 -4.40
C PRO A 292 9.32 12.20 -4.21
N VAL A 293 10.47 12.75 -4.60
CA VAL A 293 11.80 12.12 -4.46
C VAL A 293 12.77 13.03 -3.71
N SER A 294 13.73 12.42 -3.02
CA SER A 294 14.85 13.13 -2.40
C SER A 294 15.65 13.91 -3.45
N THR A 295 15.95 15.17 -3.18
CA THR A 295 16.80 15.97 -4.09
C THR A 295 18.24 15.49 -4.12
N ALA A 296 18.70 14.85 -3.04
CA ALA A 296 20.08 14.40 -2.91
C ALA A 296 20.32 13.05 -3.60
N THR A 297 19.36 12.13 -3.53
CA THR A 297 19.55 10.73 -3.98
C THR A 297 18.62 10.32 -5.11
N GLY A 298 17.57 11.09 -5.41
CA GLY A 298 16.51 10.67 -6.35
C GLY A 298 15.62 9.54 -5.82
N ARG A 299 15.82 9.11 -4.57
CA ARG A 299 15.04 8.06 -3.93
C ARG A 299 13.60 8.54 -3.61
N PRO A 300 12.55 7.75 -3.89
CA PRO A 300 11.18 8.09 -3.51
C PRO A 300 11.02 8.19 -1.99
N LEU A 301 10.17 9.12 -1.57
CA LEU A 301 9.82 9.30 -0.17
C LEU A 301 8.67 8.38 0.25
N LEU A 302 8.57 8.12 1.55
CA LEU A 302 7.38 7.51 2.14
C LEU A 302 6.21 8.48 2.03
N GLN A 303 5.03 7.95 1.69
CA GLN A 303 3.84 8.75 1.50
C GLN A 303 2.77 8.40 2.55
N LEU A 304 2.05 9.41 3.01
CA LEU A 304 0.99 9.26 4.01
C LEU A 304 -0.14 8.34 3.49
N ASP A 305 -0.47 8.43 2.20
CA ASP A 305 -1.49 7.61 1.57
C ASP A 305 -1.17 6.12 1.67
N ASP A 306 0.08 5.73 1.38
CA ASP A 306 0.53 4.33 1.49
C ASP A 306 0.50 3.85 2.94
N LEU A 307 0.95 4.70 3.87
CA LEU A 307 0.89 4.41 5.29
C LEU A 307 -0.57 4.17 5.72
N VAL A 308 -1.51 5.04 5.35
CA VAL A 308 -2.92 4.90 5.70
C VAL A 308 -3.53 3.64 5.07
N VAL A 309 -3.26 3.35 3.80
CA VAL A 309 -3.73 2.12 3.14
C VAL A 309 -3.30 0.88 3.92
N LEU A 310 -2.02 0.82 4.33
CA LEU A 310 -1.48 -0.33 5.04
C LEU A 310 -1.89 -0.36 6.52
N LEU A 311 -2.12 0.80 7.15
CA LEU A 311 -2.67 0.87 8.50
C LEU A 311 -4.11 0.34 8.56
N ARG A 312 -4.91 0.58 7.53
CA ARG A 312 -6.29 0.06 7.44
C ARG A 312 -6.35 -1.45 7.37
N MET A 313 -5.27 -2.10 6.94
CA MET A 313 -5.19 -3.57 6.94
C MET A 313 -5.08 -4.18 8.34
N LEU A 314 -4.76 -3.40 9.39
CA LEU A 314 -4.71 -3.91 10.77
C LEU A 314 -6.03 -4.57 11.19
N SER A 315 -7.15 -4.01 10.77
CA SER A 315 -8.51 -4.48 11.08
C SER A 315 -8.96 -5.68 10.25
N GLN A 316 -8.22 -6.07 9.21
CA GLN A 316 -8.61 -7.17 8.33
C GLN A 316 -8.38 -8.53 8.99
N LYS A 317 -9.28 -9.50 8.76
CA LYS A 317 -9.16 -10.85 9.34
C LYS A 317 -7.89 -11.59 8.89
N ASN A 318 -7.50 -11.42 7.62
CA ASN A 318 -6.46 -12.22 6.97
C ASN A 318 -5.02 -11.73 7.21
N GLY A 319 -4.77 -10.83 8.15
CA GLY A 319 -3.42 -10.28 8.34
C GLY A 319 -3.08 -9.20 7.33
N ILE A 320 -1.78 -8.89 7.25
CA ILE A 320 -1.22 -8.01 6.22
C ILE A 320 -0.82 -8.88 5.03
N LEU A 321 -1.79 -9.31 4.22
CA LEU A 321 -1.52 -10.11 3.00
C LEU A 321 -2.06 -9.38 1.78
N PHE A 322 -1.17 -8.98 0.88
CA PHE A 322 -1.54 -8.31 -0.36
C PHE A 322 -0.52 -8.55 -1.46
N GLY A 323 -0.90 -8.19 -2.68
CA GLY A 323 -0.03 -8.34 -3.82
C GLY A 323 -0.73 -8.11 -5.15
N CYS A 324 -0.01 -8.45 -6.21
CA CYS A 324 -0.56 -8.47 -7.55
C CYS A 324 -0.07 -9.71 -8.31
N ALA A 325 -0.76 -10.05 -9.39
CA ALA A 325 -0.31 -11.02 -10.36
C ALA A 325 -0.57 -10.48 -11.76
N ILE A 326 0.44 -10.55 -12.64
CA ILE A 326 0.28 -10.26 -14.06
C ILE A 326 0.40 -11.58 -14.80
N THR A 327 -0.69 -12.02 -15.40
CA THR A 327 -0.81 -13.39 -15.91
C THR A 327 -1.45 -13.44 -17.29
N PRO A 328 -0.90 -14.26 -18.22
CA PRO A 328 -1.56 -14.50 -19.49
C PRO A 328 -2.92 -15.17 -19.30
N THR A 329 -3.85 -14.88 -20.21
CA THR A 329 -5.15 -15.57 -20.25
C THR A 329 -4.97 -17.05 -20.59
N GLN A 330 -5.87 -17.90 -20.07
CA GLN A 330 -5.83 -19.34 -20.35
C GLN A 330 -6.01 -19.62 -21.84
N GLU A 331 -6.93 -18.89 -22.49
CA GLU A 331 -7.18 -18.99 -23.92
C GLU A 331 -5.95 -18.54 -24.73
N GLY A 332 -5.27 -17.48 -24.28
CA GLY A 332 -4.01 -17.01 -24.87
C GLY A 332 -2.93 -18.09 -24.81
N LEU A 333 -2.73 -18.70 -23.64
CA LEU A 333 -1.74 -19.77 -23.46
C LEU A 333 -2.03 -20.97 -24.35
N ALA A 334 -3.28 -21.42 -24.42
CA ALA A 334 -3.67 -22.55 -25.27
C ALA A 334 -3.42 -22.27 -26.76
N ARG A 335 -3.74 -21.06 -27.25
CA ARG A 335 -3.46 -20.66 -28.63
C ARG A 335 -1.96 -20.60 -28.92
N THR A 336 -1.18 -20.04 -28.01
CA THR A 336 0.28 -19.93 -28.16
C THR A 336 0.96 -21.30 -28.12
N GLN A 337 0.49 -22.23 -27.29
CA GLN A 337 0.98 -23.62 -27.30
C GLN A 337 0.73 -24.29 -28.65
N ALA A 338 -0.50 -24.18 -29.18
CA ALA A 338 -0.85 -24.74 -30.48
C ALA A 338 -0.05 -24.10 -31.63
N LEU A 339 0.29 -22.81 -31.54
CA LEU A 339 1.19 -22.15 -32.49
C LEU A 339 2.62 -22.71 -32.37
N ALA A 340 3.17 -22.78 -31.16
CA ALA A 340 4.51 -23.29 -30.92
C ALA A 340 4.68 -24.74 -31.42
N GLU A 341 3.69 -25.61 -31.19
CA GLU A 341 3.68 -26.99 -31.68
C GLU A 341 3.72 -27.07 -33.21
N ARG A 342 2.90 -26.25 -33.88
CA ARG A 342 2.90 -26.17 -35.36
C ARG A 342 4.20 -25.59 -35.91
N SER A 343 4.86 -24.72 -35.15
CA SER A 343 6.09 -24.04 -35.56
C SER A 343 7.38 -24.79 -35.22
N ARG A 344 7.34 -25.90 -34.46
CA ARG A 344 8.56 -26.67 -34.05
C ARG A 344 9.49 -27.05 -35.22
N ASN A 345 8.93 -27.28 -36.41
CA ASN A 345 9.68 -27.73 -37.58
C ASN A 345 9.87 -26.63 -38.65
N ILE A 346 9.41 -25.41 -38.39
CA ILE A 346 9.53 -24.30 -39.35
C ILE A 346 10.91 -23.65 -39.17
N LYS A 347 11.77 -23.78 -40.18
CA LYS A 347 13.01 -23.01 -40.25
C LYS A 347 12.66 -21.54 -40.55
N LEU A 348 12.64 -20.71 -39.51
CA LEU A 348 12.46 -19.27 -39.65
C LEU A 348 13.50 -18.70 -40.62
N ALA A 349 13.03 -17.84 -41.54
CA ALA A 349 13.88 -17.19 -42.52
C ALA A 349 15.03 -16.44 -41.83
N LYS A 350 16.23 -16.50 -42.44
CA LYS A 350 17.41 -15.80 -41.92
C LYS A 350 17.21 -14.29 -42.10
N GLY A 351 17.00 -13.55 -41.01
CA GLY A 351 16.93 -12.08 -41.00
C GLY A 351 16.14 -11.51 -39.83
N GLU A 352 16.62 -10.41 -39.25
CA GLU A 352 15.99 -9.72 -38.11
C GLU A 352 14.50 -9.34 -38.35
N PRO A 353 14.10 -8.80 -39.53
CA PRO A 353 12.71 -8.38 -39.75
C PRO A 353 11.70 -9.53 -39.83
N ALA A 354 12.13 -10.74 -40.21
CA ALA A 354 11.26 -11.92 -40.24
C ALA A 354 11.04 -12.49 -38.83
N ARG A 355 12.08 -12.43 -37.98
CA ARG A 355 12.00 -12.85 -36.59
C ARG A 355 11.16 -11.91 -35.74
N GLN A 356 11.31 -10.59 -35.93
CA GLN A 356 10.46 -9.62 -35.24
C GLN A 356 8.97 -9.77 -35.58
N ARG A 357 8.64 -10.04 -36.86
CA ARG A 357 7.27 -10.34 -37.27
C ARG A 357 6.71 -11.57 -36.56
N TRP A 358 7.49 -12.65 -36.51
CA TRP A 358 7.09 -13.87 -35.81
C TRP A 358 6.88 -13.68 -34.30
N VAL A 359 7.72 -12.87 -33.65
CA VAL A 359 7.55 -12.50 -32.23
C VAL A 359 6.28 -11.68 -32.02
N GLY A 360 6.00 -10.76 -32.95
CA GLY A 360 4.73 -10.03 -33.00
C GLY A 360 3.54 -10.99 -33.09
N GLU A 361 3.58 -11.96 -34.01
CA GLU A 361 2.53 -12.98 -34.14
C GLU A 361 2.32 -13.80 -32.86
N ILE A 362 3.40 -14.20 -32.18
CA ILE A 362 3.31 -14.90 -30.89
C ILE A 362 2.67 -14.02 -29.82
N ARG A 363 3.07 -12.74 -29.77
CA ARG A 363 2.52 -11.77 -28.82
C ARG A 363 1.04 -11.51 -29.06
N ASP A 364 0.65 -11.30 -30.30
CA ASP A 364 -0.74 -11.11 -30.71
C ASP A 364 -1.58 -12.36 -30.41
N THR A 365 -1.00 -13.55 -30.62
CA THR A 365 -1.65 -14.83 -30.30
C THR A 365 -1.90 -14.98 -28.80
N LEU A 366 -0.89 -14.65 -27.97
CA LEU A 366 -1.00 -14.68 -26.51
C LEU A 366 -2.04 -13.66 -26.02
N GLY A 367 -2.09 -12.49 -26.66
CA GLY A 367 -2.98 -11.40 -26.31
C GLY A 367 -2.55 -10.66 -25.04
N PRO A 368 -3.36 -9.74 -24.50
CA PRO A 368 -3.04 -9.03 -23.27
C PRO A 368 -3.03 -9.97 -22.06
N GLN A 369 -2.21 -9.62 -21.06
CA GLN A 369 -2.18 -10.26 -19.76
C GLN A 369 -3.14 -9.55 -18.81
N THR A 370 -3.78 -10.31 -17.93
CA THR A 370 -4.65 -9.80 -16.87
C THR A 370 -3.81 -9.38 -15.67
N ILE A 371 -4.19 -8.26 -15.05
CA ILE A 371 -3.62 -7.78 -13.79
C ILE A 371 -4.64 -8.00 -12.69
N ASP A 372 -4.29 -8.84 -11.72
CA ASP A 372 -5.09 -9.09 -10.52
C ASP A 372 -4.39 -8.48 -9.32
N VAL A 373 -5.06 -7.56 -8.61
CA VAL A 373 -4.58 -6.99 -7.34
C VAL A 373 -5.45 -7.53 -6.21
N TYR A 374 -4.82 -7.92 -5.09
CA TYR A 374 -5.52 -8.47 -3.93
C TYR A 374 -4.98 -7.89 -2.61
N GLY A 375 -5.82 -7.89 -1.58
CA GLY A 375 -5.50 -7.38 -0.23
C GLY A 375 -5.60 -5.87 -0.05
N VAL A 376 -5.41 -5.10 -1.13
CA VAL A 376 -5.57 -3.63 -1.18
C VAL A 376 -6.49 -3.23 -2.33
N ASP A 377 -7.08 -2.02 -2.27
CA ASP A 377 -7.88 -1.48 -3.37
C ASP A 377 -6.96 -1.22 -4.60
N PRO A 378 -7.29 -1.77 -5.79
CA PRO A 378 -6.46 -1.64 -6.99
C PRO A 378 -6.27 -0.19 -7.48
N ARG A 379 -7.09 0.75 -7.02
CA ARG A 379 -6.99 2.18 -7.37
C ARG A 379 -5.98 2.95 -6.52
N THR A 380 -5.47 2.32 -5.46
CA THR A 380 -4.50 2.98 -4.57
C THR A 380 -3.11 3.03 -5.18
N ARG A 381 -2.30 3.99 -4.74
CA ARG A 381 -0.90 4.09 -5.15
C ARG A 381 -0.09 2.83 -4.78
N VAL A 382 -0.39 2.20 -3.64
CA VAL A 382 0.21 0.91 -3.25
C VAL A 382 0.04 -0.15 -4.34
N ALA A 383 -1.16 -0.28 -4.90
CA ALA A 383 -1.44 -1.19 -6.00
C ALA A 383 -0.66 -0.83 -7.27
N GLN A 384 -0.57 0.45 -7.60
CA GLN A 384 0.19 0.93 -8.76
C GLN A 384 1.69 0.62 -8.64
N VAL A 385 2.29 0.84 -7.46
CA VAL A 385 3.72 0.57 -7.21
C VAL A 385 4.05 -0.91 -7.38
N ILE A 386 3.26 -1.80 -6.77
CA ILE A 386 3.54 -3.24 -6.85
C ILE A 386 3.37 -3.78 -8.28
N VAL A 387 2.36 -3.31 -9.01
CA VAL A 387 2.11 -3.70 -10.41
C VAL A 387 3.22 -3.16 -11.32
N ALA A 388 3.59 -1.89 -11.18
CA ALA A 388 4.65 -1.28 -11.99
C ALA A 388 6.00 -1.98 -11.78
N ALA A 389 6.33 -2.32 -10.54
CA ALA A 389 7.57 -3.03 -10.23
C ALA A 389 7.60 -4.45 -10.81
N ASP A 390 6.53 -5.23 -10.67
CA ASP A 390 6.45 -6.58 -11.29
C ASP A 390 6.55 -6.50 -12.82
N TYR A 391 5.79 -5.59 -13.44
CA TYR A 391 5.85 -5.39 -14.88
C TYR A 391 7.28 -5.06 -15.35
N HIS A 392 7.94 -4.09 -14.70
CA HIS A 392 9.28 -3.68 -15.09
C HIS A 392 10.33 -4.78 -14.82
N MET A 393 10.22 -5.55 -13.74
CA MET A 393 11.08 -6.73 -13.51
C MET A 393 10.98 -7.72 -14.66
N LYS A 394 9.78 -7.97 -15.19
CA LYS A 394 9.57 -8.85 -16.34
C LYS A 394 10.22 -8.30 -17.60
N LEU A 395 10.14 -7.00 -17.84
CA LEU A 395 10.87 -6.37 -18.95
C LEU A 395 12.38 -6.56 -18.83
N VAL A 396 12.95 -6.39 -17.64
CA VAL A 396 14.38 -6.62 -17.38
C VAL A 396 14.76 -8.09 -17.56
N GLY A 397 13.98 -9.01 -17.00
CA GLY A 397 14.22 -10.45 -17.12
C GLY A 397 14.11 -10.96 -18.55
N MET A 398 13.29 -10.31 -19.37
CA MET A 398 13.15 -10.61 -20.79
C MET A 398 14.12 -9.82 -21.69
N GLY A 399 15.00 -8.99 -21.13
CA GLY A 399 15.97 -8.22 -21.92
C GLY A 399 15.34 -7.09 -22.75
N LEU A 400 14.09 -6.72 -22.46
CA LEU A 400 13.39 -5.59 -23.07
C LEU A 400 13.73 -4.25 -22.38
N GLU A 401 14.22 -4.35 -21.15
CA GLU A 401 14.82 -3.25 -20.40
C GLU A 401 16.21 -3.67 -19.90
N PRO A 402 17.19 -2.75 -19.88
CA PRO A 402 18.52 -3.09 -19.42
C PRO A 402 18.55 -3.30 -17.91
N GLY A 403 19.20 -4.36 -17.45
CA GLY A 403 19.51 -4.56 -16.02
C GLY A 403 20.41 -3.46 -15.43
N ALA A 404 20.73 -3.60 -14.15
CA ALA A 404 21.70 -2.75 -13.46
C ALA A 404 22.70 -3.62 -12.69
N GLY A 405 23.94 -3.16 -12.55
CA GLY A 405 25.03 -4.00 -12.01
C GLY A 405 25.23 -5.24 -12.87
N ASN A 406 25.23 -6.43 -12.24
CA ASN A 406 25.42 -7.71 -12.92
C ASN A 406 24.11 -8.46 -13.22
N VAL A 407 22.98 -7.74 -13.32
CA VAL A 407 21.70 -8.35 -13.71
C VAL A 407 21.69 -8.58 -15.22
N VAL A 408 21.84 -9.84 -15.61
CA VAL A 408 21.71 -10.32 -16.98
C VAL A 408 20.28 -10.82 -17.19
N SER A 409 19.71 -10.60 -18.37
CA SER A 409 18.39 -11.12 -18.70
C SER A 409 18.41 -12.65 -18.73
N TYR A 410 17.25 -13.28 -18.51
CA TYR A 410 17.13 -14.74 -18.59
C TYR A 410 17.58 -15.25 -19.95
N LEU A 411 17.12 -14.62 -21.04
CA LEU A 411 17.46 -15.02 -22.40
C LEU A 411 18.97 -14.90 -22.67
N ASP A 412 19.63 -13.84 -22.17
CA ASP A 412 21.07 -13.64 -22.34
C ASP A 412 21.90 -14.62 -21.51
N SER A 413 21.37 -15.13 -20.40
CA SER A 413 22.03 -16.12 -19.54
C SER A 413 22.05 -17.54 -20.11
N ILE A 414 21.28 -17.81 -21.17
CA ILE A 414 21.24 -19.12 -21.81
C ILE A 414 22.48 -19.28 -22.69
N GLU A 415 23.34 -20.24 -22.33
CA GLU A 415 24.44 -20.72 -23.15
C GLU A 415 24.06 -22.11 -23.68
N LEU A 416 24.01 -22.28 -25.00
CA LEU A 416 23.77 -23.56 -25.66
C LEU A 416 24.99 -23.93 -26.49
N ALA A 417 25.44 -25.17 -26.40
CA ALA A 417 26.37 -25.73 -27.38
C ALA A 417 25.71 -25.83 -28.77
N ASP A 418 26.51 -25.86 -29.84
CA ASP A 418 26.02 -25.84 -31.23
C ASP A 418 25.06 -27.00 -31.58
N ASP A 419 25.10 -28.07 -30.80
CA ASP A 419 24.35 -29.32 -30.95
C ASP A 419 23.32 -29.58 -29.82
N GLU A 420 23.20 -28.67 -28.85
CA GLU A 420 22.26 -28.80 -27.74
C GLU A 420 20.86 -28.27 -28.12
N ALA A 421 19.83 -29.09 -27.88
CA ALA A 421 18.46 -28.69 -28.15
C ALA A 421 18.02 -27.59 -27.16
N PRO A 422 17.33 -26.54 -27.63
CA PRO A 422 16.81 -25.51 -26.73
C PRO A 422 15.84 -26.12 -25.71
N PRO A 423 15.81 -25.62 -24.46
CA PRO A 423 14.84 -26.05 -23.47
C PRO A 423 13.41 -25.85 -23.97
N ASP A 424 12.51 -26.76 -23.55
CA ASP A 424 11.08 -26.68 -23.87
C ASP A 424 10.48 -25.34 -23.43
N LEU A 425 9.44 -24.92 -24.15
CA LEU A 425 8.73 -23.66 -23.91
C LEU A 425 7.98 -23.72 -22.57
N GLY A 426 8.67 -23.34 -21.50
CA GLY A 426 8.13 -23.23 -20.14
C GLY A 426 7.63 -21.82 -19.84
N VAL A 427 6.63 -21.71 -18.97
CA VAL A 427 6.25 -20.42 -18.39
C VAL A 427 7.10 -20.22 -17.14
N LEU A 428 7.92 -19.18 -17.18
CA LEU A 428 8.74 -18.78 -16.04
C LEU A 428 7.89 -17.94 -15.09
N ARG A 429 7.98 -18.19 -13.79
CA ARG A 429 7.30 -17.38 -12.79
C ARG A 429 8.33 -16.68 -11.91
N TRP A 430 8.34 -15.35 -11.94
CA TRP A 430 9.11 -14.52 -11.00
C TRP A 430 8.18 -13.65 -10.16
N TRP A 431 8.48 -13.48 -8.87
CA TRP A 431 7.70 -12.56 -8.05
C TRP A 431 8.53 -11.90 -6.96
N PHE A 432 8.14 -10.68 -6.60
CA PHE A 432 8.72 -9.99 -5.45
C PHE A 432 8.12 -10.48 -4.14
N THR A 433 8.97 -10.59 -3.11
CA THR A 433 8.55 -10.81 -1.72
C THR A 433 9.57 -10.26 -0.72
N LEU A 434 9.26 -10.34 0.56
CA LEU A 434 10.03 -9.75 1.65
C LEU A 434 11.41 -10.41 1.80
N ASN A 435 12.43 -9.62 2.12
CA ASN A 435 13.84 -10.04 2.31
C ASN A 435 14.49 -9.29 3.49
N TYR A 436 13.93 -9.48 4.67
CA TYR A 436 14.50 -8.98 5.91
C TYR A 436 15.33 -10.09 6.57
N LYS A 437 16.50 -9.70 7.06
CA LYS A 437 17.40 -10.60 7.81
C LYS A 437 16.89 -10.83 9.23
N ALA A 438 16.32 -9.79 9.84
CA ALA A 438 15.74 -9.82 11.18
C ALA A 438 14.92 -8.56 11.43
N ILE A 439 13.96 -8.66 12.33
CA ILE A 439 13.51 -7.54 13.15
C ILE A 439 14.25 -7.64 14.47
N GLU A 440 15.02 -6.63 14.83
CA GLU A 440 15.61 -6.55 16.17
C GLU A 440 14.66 -5.80 17.09
N ALA A 441 14.54 -6.23 18.35
CA ALA A 441 13.77 -5.52 19.36
C ALA A 441 14.60 -5.33 20.64
N THR A 442 14.35 -4.26 21.39
CA THR A 442 14.83 -4.17 22.78
C THR A 442 14.09 -5.14 23.68
N SER A 443 14.65 -5.48 24.84
CA SER A 443 14.01 -6.44 25.77
C SER A 443 12.64 -6.00 26.27
N GLU A 444 12.39 -4.70 26.31
CA GLU A 444 11.10 -4.13 26.69
C GLU A 444 10.10 -4.08 25.51
N GLY A 445 10.53 -4.33 24.27
CA GLY A 445 9.68 -4.18 23.10
C GLY A 445 9.40 -2.73 22.70
N HIS A 446 10.13 -1.75 23.27
CA HIS A 446 9.90 -0.33 23.01
C HIS A 446 10.70 0.23 21.83
N ALA A 447 11.59 -0.55 21.22
CA ALA A 447 12.32 -0.13 20.03
C ALA A 447 12.62 -1.30 19.12
N PHE A 448 12.36 -1.11 17.83
CA PHE A 448 12.55 -2.10 16.79
C PHE A 448 13.46 -1.57 15.69
N ALA A 449 14.29 -2.44 15.11
CA ALA A 449 15.09 -2.14 13.92
C ALA A 449 14.80 -3.12 12.80
N LEU A 450 14.49 -2.60 11.61
CA LEU A 450 14.28 -3.40 10.41
C LEU A 450 15.65 -3.66 9.77
N ARG A 451 16.09 -4.93 9.74
CA ARG A 451 17.40 -5.31 9.19
C ARG A 451 17.24 -6.06 7.88
N GLY A 452 17.97 -5.62 6.86
CA GLY A 452 18.04 -6.29 5.56
C GLY A 452 17.71 -5.37 4.39
N GLN A 453 17.71 -5.99 3.20
CA GLN A 453 17.41 -5.29 1.96
C GLN A 453 15.91 -5.04 1.79
N GLY A 454 15.06 -5.80 2.45
CA GLY A 454 13.61 -5.63 2.43
C GLY A 454 12.90 -6.33 1.27
N VAL A 455 13.49 -6.33 0.07
CA VAL A 455 12.90 -6.97 -1.13
C VAL A 455 13.83 -8.05 -1.71
N GLN A 456 13.25 -9.16 -2.16
CA GLN A 456 13.87 -10.16 -3.03
C GLN A 456 12.93 -10.59 -4.14
N VAL A 457 13.51 -11.23 -5.15
CA VAL A 457 12.79 -11.95 -6.21
C VAL A 457 12.91 -13.44 -5.94
N LEU A 458 11.79 -14.14 -5.98
CA LEU A 458 11.74 -15.59 -6.01
C LEU A 458 11.33 -16.08 -7.40
N SER A 459 11.56 -17.37 -7.64
CA SER A 459 11.32 -18.01 -8.92
C SER A 459 10.65 -19.37 -8.77
N GLU A 460 9.89 -19.75 -9.77
CA GLU A 460 9.27 -21.06 -9.93
C GLU A 460 9.11 -21.37 -11.42
N ASN A 461 9.23 -22.64 -11.79
CA ASN A 461 8.88 -23.14 -13.11
C ASN A 461 7.40 -23.55 -13.12
N GLU A 462 6.62 -23.06 -14.07
CA GLU A 462 5.23 -23.52 -14.29
C GLU A 462 5.16 -24.46 -15.49
N ARG A 463 4.29 -25.48 -15.39
CA ARG A 463 3.91 -26.32 -16.53
C ARG A 463 2.52 -25.94 -17.01
N LEU A 464 2.26 -26.12 -18.30
CA LEU A 464 0.94 -25.92 -18.88
C LEU A 464 0.25 -27.28 -19.11
N SER A 465 -1.03 -27.38 -18.77
CA SER A 465 -1.88 -28.51 -19.18
C SER A 465 -2.21 -28.43 -20.68
N ALA A 466 -2.86 -29.46 -21.22
CA ALA A 466 -3.34 -29.47 -22.60
C ALA A 466 -4.37 -28.34 -22.88
N GLU A 467 -5.07 -27.89 -21.84
CA GLU A 467 -6.06 -26.80 -21.88
C GLU A 467 -5.46 -25.43 -21.54
N GLY A 468 -4.13 -25.30 -21.50
CA GLY A 468 -3.44 -24.05 -21.16
C GLY A 468 -3.48 -23.65 -19.69
N LYS A 469 -3.90 -24.56 -18.78
CA LYS A 469 -3.91 -24.28 -17.33
C LYS A 469 -2.50 -24.34 -16.76
N ARG A 470 -2.12 -23.34 -15.97
CA ARG A 470 -0.83 -23.31 -15.25
C ARG A 470 -0.82 -24.25 -14.06
N ILE A 471 0.25 -25.04 -13.95
CA ILE A 471 0.51 -26.01 -12.89
C ILE A 471 1.80 -25.59 -12.19
N HIS A 472 1.66 -25.19 -10.93
CA HIS A 472 2.76 -24.85 -10.02
C HIS A 472 3.58 -26.10 -9.71
N THR A 473 4.90 -26.03 -9.87
CA THR A 473 5.81 -27.16 -9.63
C THR A 473 6.53 -27.07 -8.28
N GLY A 474 6.55 -25.90 -7.65
CA GLY A 474 7.33 -25.60 -6.45
C GLY A 474 8.85 -25.71 -6.64
N LYS A 475 9.33 -25.81 -7.89
CA LYS A 475 10.75 -25.97 -8.23
C LYS A 475 11.18 -24.87 -9.18
N SER A 476 12.46 -24.50 -9.12
CA SER A 476 13.08 -23.53 -10.03
C SER A 476 14.37 -24.14 -10.57
N ASP A 477 14.57 -24.12 -11.88
CA ASP A 477 15.82 -24.55 -12.49
C ASP A 477 16.94 -23.52 -12.29
N GLN A 478 18.17 -23.88 -12.66
CA GLN A 478 19.35 -23.03 -12.43
C GLN A 478 19.26 -21.68 -13.15
N LEU A 479 18.68 -21.63 -14.35
CA LEU A 479 18.56 -20.40 -15.13
C LEU A 479 17.51 -19.47 -14.53
N THR A 480 16.34 -20.01 -14.21
CA THR A 480 15.21 -19.26 -13.64
C THR A 480 15.54 -18.76 -12.24
N ALA A 481 16.22 -19.58 -11.43
CA ALA A 481 16.74 -19.18 -10.12
C ALA A 481 17.91 -18.19 -10.25
N GLY A 482 18.75 -18.33 -11.27
CA GLY A 482 19.91 -17.47 -11.53
C GLY A 482 19.50 -16.01 -11.73
N PHE A 483 18.47 -15.75 -12.54
CA PHE A 483 17.93 -14.41 -12.70
C PHE A 483 17.43 -13.83 -11.36
N ALA A 484 16.57 -14.56 -10.65
CA ALA A 484 15.99 -14.12 -9.39
C ALA A 484 17.07 -13.80 -8.32
N GLN A 485 18.09 -14.65 -8.22
CA GLN A 485 19.23 -14.44 -7.31
C GLN A 485 20.09 -13.25 -7.74
N SER A 486 20.37 -13.08 -9.04
CA SER A 486 21.14 -11.94 -9.55
C SER A 486 20.39 -10.62 -9.32
N PHE A 487 19.10 -10.59 -9.64
CA PHE A 487 18.23 -9.45 -9.42
C PHE A 487 18.21 -9.05 -7.94
N THR A 488 18.00 -10.02 -7.05
CA THR A 488 18.01 -9.80 -5.60
C THR A 488 19.34 -9.27 -5.11
N ARG A 489 20.47 -9.81 -5.59
CA ARG A 489 21.81 -9.40 -5.16
C ARG A 489 22.18 -7.98 -5.60
N ASN A 490 21.70 -7.57 -6.77
CA ASN A 490 22.00 -6.27 -7.37
C ASN A 490 20.87 -5.24 -7.15
N PHE A 491 19.94 -5.50 -6.22
CA PHE A 491 18.77 -4.66 -6.01
C PHE A 491 19.12 -3.21 -5.68
N SER A 492 20.23 -2.95 -4.98
CA SER A 492 20.72 -1.58 -4.74
C SER A 492 21.02 -0.81 -6.03
N HIS A 493 21.73 -1.44 -6.97
CA HIS A 493 22.01 -0.84 -8.27
C HIS A 493 20.74 -0.65 -9.11
N LEU A 494 19.79 -1.59 -8.99
CA LEU A 494 18.48 -1.46 -9.62
C LEU A 494 17.69 -0.28 -9.05
N MET A 495 17.72 -0.03 -7.74
CA MET A 495 17.07 1.13 -7.12
C MET A 495 17.69 2.45 -7.58
N GLU A 496 19.02 2.51 -7.72
CA GLU A 496 19.73 3.69 -8.22
C GLU A 496 19.33 4.03 -9.66
N LYS A 497 19.20 3.01 -10.51
CA LYS A 497 18.81 3.18 -11.92
C LYS A 497 17.31 3.38 -12.10
N TYR A 498 16.50 2.65 -11.32
CA TYR A 498 15.05 2.60 -11.40
C TYR A 498 14.44 2.87 -10.01
N PRO A 499 14.18 4.14 -9.67
CA PRO A 499 13.67 4.55 -8.35
C PRO A 499 12.39 3.83 -7.90
N MET A 500 11.58 3.32 -8.82
CA MET A 500 10.38 2.52 -8.50
C MET A 500 10.67 1.32 -7.58
N TYR A 501 11.86 0.72 -7.65
CA TYR A 501 12.22 -0.39 -6.76
C TYR A 501 12.51 0.07 -5.33
N ALA A 502 12.97 1.31 -5.15
CA ALA A 502 13.07 1.92 -3.82
C ALA A 502 11.67 2.26 -3.28
N ASP A 503 10.72 2.57 -4.16
CA ASP A 503 9.33 2.77 -3.79
C ASP A 503 8.65 1.47 -3.36
N LEU A 504 8.90 0.38 -4.10
CA LEU A 504 8.49 -0.98 -3.71
C LEU A 504 9.06 -1.34 -2.33
N GLN A 505 10.32 -1.01 -2.06
CA GLN A 505 10.94 -1.22 -0.76
C GLN A 505 10.24 -0.40 0.35
N ASN A 506 9.81 0.82 0.07
CA ASN A 506 9.05 1.63 1.03
C ASN A 506 7.69 1.00 1.35
N VAL A 507 6.97 0.47 0.35
CA VAL A 507 5.72 -0.29 0.56
C VAL A 507 5.95 -1.52 1.43
N PHE A 508 7.07 -2.24 1.23
CA PHE A 508 7.41 -3.43 2.02
C PHE A 508 7.80 -3.06 3.45
N ASP A 509 8.57 -1.98 3.64
CA ASP A 509 8.92 -1.46 4.97
C ASP A 509 7.63 -1.07 5.73
N LEU A 510 6.68 -0.37 5.08
CA LEU A 510 5.39 -0.01 5.67
C LEU A 510 4.53 -1.23 6.01
N ALA A 511 4.50 -2.25 5.14
CA ALA A 511 3.75 -3.47 5.38
C ALA A 511 4.31 -4.25 6.59
N LEU A 512 5.63 -4.32 6.70
CA LEU A 512 6.30 -4.93 7.84
C LEU A 512 6.02 -4.17 9.14
N VAL A 513 6.03 -2.84 9.09
CA VAL A 513 5.64 -2.00 10.23
C VAL A 513 4.19 -2.24 10.60
N ALA A 514 3.24 -2.20 9.66
CA ALA A 514 1.82 -2.43 9.92
C ALA A 514 1.58 -3.80 10.57
N ALA A 515 2.29 -4.83 10.11
CA ALA A 515 2.24 -6.17 10.70
C ALA A 515 2.81 -6.20 12.12
N LEU A 516 3.92 -5.51 12.36
CA LEU A 516 4.51 -5.37 13.69
C LEU A 516 3.58 -4.64 14.66
N LEU A 517 2.94 -3.55 14.21
CA LEU A 517 1.96 -2.79 15.00
C LEU A 517 0.80 -3.68 15.44
N ARG A 518 0.30 -4.51 14.51
CA ARG A 518 -0.79 -5.45 14.76
C ARG A 518 -0.39 -6.54 15.74
N ASP A 519 0.70 -7.24 15.43
CA ASP A 519 1.13 -8.44 16.17
C ASP A 519 1.46 -8.10 17.63
N ARG A 520 2.13 -6.96 17.86
CA ARG A 520 2.53 -6.51 19.19
C ARG A 520 1.52 -5.59 19.86
N GLN A 521 0.39 -5.31 19.21
CA GLN A 521 -0.66 -4.42 19.72
C GLN A 521 -0.14 -3.01 20.11
N LEU A 522 0.91 -2.54 19.44
CA LEU A 522 1.59 -1.29 19.78
C LEU A 522 0.67 -0.05 19.76
N PRO A 523 -0.32 0.08 18.85
CA PRO A 523 -1.26 1.18 18.92
C PRO A 523 -2.02 1.23 20.24
N ALA A 524 -2.46 0.07 20.76
CA ALA A 524 -3.17 0.02 22.04
C ALA A 524 -2.25 0.36 23.22
N GLU A 525 -0.98 -0.07 23.17
CA GLU A 525 0.03 0.21 24.19
C GLU A 525 0.28 1.71 24.40
N VAL A 526 0.23 2.50 23.33
CA VAL A 526 0.38 3.97 23.38
C VAL A 526 -0.96 4.71 23.43
N GLY A 527 -2.08 4.01 23.50
CA GLY A 527 -3.41 4.61 23.51
C GLY A 527 -3.83 5.26 22.19
N TRP A 528 -3.30 4.81 21.06
CA TRP A 528 -3.64 5.29 19.72
C TRP A 528 -4.69 4.39 19.05
N HIS A 529 -5.86 4.96 18.75
CA HIS A 529 -7.04 4.27 18.24
C HIS A 529 -7.28 4.46 16.74
N LEU A 530 -6.34 5.12 16.04
CA LEU A 530 -6.38 5.36 14.59
C LEU A 530 -7.69 6.03 14.11
N THR A 531 -8.15 7.06 14.82
CA THR A 531 -9.48 7.65 14.57
C THR A 531 -9.58 8.40 13.24
N CYS A 532 -8.45 8.72 12.60
CA CYS A 532 -8.42 9.37 11.29
C CYS A 532 -7.78 8.51 10.20
N PHE A 533 -6.75 7.72 10.52
CA PHE A 533 -6.01 6.85 9.61
C PHE A 533 -6.54 5.40 9.58
N GLY A 534 -7.39 5.01 10.53
CA GLY A 534 -8.01 3.68 10.55
C GLY A 534 -9.04 3.47 9.44
N ASP A 535 -9.62 2.26 9.41
CA ASP A 535 -10.57 1.81 8.39
C ASP A 535 -11.82 2.70 8.30
N GLN A 536 -12.34 3.10 9.46
CA GLN A 536 -13.48 4.02 9.59
C GLN A 536 -13.04 5.49 9.76
N GLY A 537 -11.76 5.77 9.49
CA GLY A 537 -11.15 7.08 9.69
C GLY A 537 -11.47 8.08 8.58
N GLN A 538 -11.41 9.37 8.92
CA GLN A 538 -11.81 10.47 8.04
C GLN A 538 -10.82 10.82 6.92
N TYR A 539 -9.61 10.24 6.93
CA TYR A 539 -8.62 10.53 5.90
C TYR A 539 -9.01 9.86 4.58
N ALA A 540 -9.21 10.64 3.52
CA ALA A 540 -9.40 10.07 2.19
C ALA A 540 -8.04 9.89 1.51
N VAL A 541 -7.76 8.64 1.12
CA VAL A 541 -6.60 8.30 0.30
C VAL A 541 -6.90 8.66 -1.15
N ALA A 542 -5.92 9.20 -1.87
CA ALA A 542 -6.06 9.46 -3.30
C ALA A 542 -6.23 8.14 -4.07
N LEU A 543 -7.20 8.12 -4.98
CA LEU A 543 -7.51 6.97 -5.82
C LEU A 543 -7.30 7.35 -7.28
N GLY A 544 -6.57 6.51 -8.02
CA GLY A 544 -6.42 6.64 -9.46
C GLY A 544 -7.17 5.54 -10.22
N GLU A 545 -6.76 5.30 -11.45
CA GLU A 545 -7.31 4.22 -12.26
C GLU A 545 -6.75 2.85 -11.82
N ALA A 546 -7.64 1.85 -11.81
CA ALA A 546 -7.29 0.49 -11.45
C ALA A 546 -6.59 -0.21 -12.63
N PRO A 547 -5.38 -0.78 -12.45
CA PRO A 547 -4.74 -1.57 -13.49
C PRO A 547 -5.48 -2.91 -13.65
N ARG A 548 -5.86 -3.23 -14.89
CA ARG A 548 -6.66 -4.42 -15.24
C ARG A 548 -5.98 -5.30 -16.28
N SER A 549 -5.21 -4.72 -17.18
CA SER A 549 -4.52 -5.46 -18.24
C SER A 549 -3.24 -4.80 -18.71
N VAL A 550 -2.36 -5.56 -19.34
CA VAL A 550 -1.12 -5.06 -19.97
C VAL A 550 -0.79 -5.86 -21.23
N GLU A 551 -0.07 -5.27 -22.17
CA GLU A 551 0.50 -6.01 -23.31
C GLU A 551 1.41 -7.15 -22.82
N SER A 552 1.34 -8.30 -23.49
CA SER A 552 2.15 -9.46 -23.13
C SER A 552 3.65 -9.20 -23.22
N VAL A 553 4.35 -9.49 -22.13
CA VAL A 553 5.81 -9.43 -22.06
C VAL A 553 6.40 -10.73 -22.61
N ILE A 554 6.81 -10.70 -23.88
CA ILE A 554 7.44 -11.81 -24.60
C ILE A 554 8.68 -11.30 -25.31
N ASN A 555 9.76 -12.09 -25.24
CA ASN A 555 10.96 -11.89 -26.03
C ASN A 555 11.55 -13.26 -26.43
N TYR A 556 12.50 -13.25 -27.36
CA TYR A 556 13.10 -14.43 -27.95
C TYR A 556 14.63 -14.30 -28.05
N ARG A 557 15.32 -15.44 -28.12
CA ARG A 557 16.73 -15.51 -28.51
C ARG A 557 16.96 -16.61 -29.53
N ALA A 558 17.71 -16.30 -30.58
CA ALA A 558 18.04 -17.24 -31.64
C ALA A 558 19.43 -17.85 -31.41
N PHE A 559 19.53 -19.16 -31.64
CA PHE A 559 20.74 -19.97 -31.59
C PHE A 559 20.98 -20.67 -32.94
N PRO A 560 22.18 -21.18 -33.23
CA PRO A 560 22.44 -21.97 -34.43
C PRO A 560 21.52 -23.20 -34.55
N ALA A 561 21.24 -23.87 -33.43
CA ALA A 561 20.41 -25.08 -33.36
C ALA A 561 18.89 -24.85 -33.31
N GLY A 562 18.42 -23.61 -33.10
CA GLY A 562 17.00 -23.34 -32.89
C GLY A 562 16.70 -21.95 -32.31
N GLN A 563 15.50 -21.74 -31.79
CA GLN A 563 15.10 -20.49 -31.14
C GLN A 563 14.38 -20.78 -29.83
N ILE A 564 14.59 -19.92 -28.84
CA ILE A 564 13.89 -19.96 -27.55
C ILE A 564 12.96 -18.77 -27.47
N ILE A 565 11.69 -19.05 -27.16
CA ILE A 565 10.71 -18.05 -26.74
C ILE A 565 10.49 -18.27 -25.25
N ALA A 566 10.51 -17.19 -24.48
CA ALA A 566 10.08 -17.25 -23.09
C ALA A 566 8.87 -16.33 -22.89
N GLY A 567 7.90 -16.82 -22.12
CA GLY A 567 6.81 -16.02 -21.56
C GLY A 567 6.96 -15.99 -20.06
N VAL A 568 6.78 -14.82 -19.46
CA VAL A 568 6.95 -14.65 -18.01
C VAL A 568 5.62 -14.34 -17.35
N SER A 569 5.27 -15.16 -16.36
CA SER A 569 4.21 -14.91 -15.39
C SER A 569 4.83 -14.46 -14.07
N GLY A 570 4.03 -13.95 -13.14
CA GLY A 570 4.60 -13.43 -11.90
C GLY A 570 3.73 -12.46 -11.16
N GLY A 571 4.32 -11.78 -10.19
CA GLY A 571 3.61 -10.79 -9.39
C GLY A 571 4.41 -10.22 -8.24
N VAL A 572 3.67 -9.71 -7.27
CA VAL A 572 4.17 -9.33 -5.97
C VAL A 572 3.36 -10.09 -4.93
N ARG A 573 4.03 -10.61 -3.89
CA ARG A 573 3.39 -11.17 -2.71
C ARG A 573 4.05 -10.64 -1.46
N VAL A 574 3.28 -9.91 -0.66
CA VAL A 574 3.70 -9.38 0.63
C VAL A 574 2.95 -10.11 1.73
N ASP A 575 3.70 -10.82 2.56
CA ASP A 575 3.19 -11.60 3.69
C ASP A 575 4.22 -11.54 4.83
N PRO A 576 4.12 -10.56 5.73
CA PRO A 576 5.09 -10.31 6.79
C PRO A 576 4.86 -11.15 8.05
N ALA A 577 3.84 -12.01 8.09
CA ALA A 577 3.43 -12.73 9.30
C ALA A 577 4.58 -13.49 9.96
N GLU A 578 5.36 -14.25 9.18
CA GLU A 578 6.49 -15.02 9.68
C GLU A 578 7.65 -14.14 10.22
N LEU A 579 7.78 -12.90 9.74
CA LEU A 579 8.87 -12.00 10.14
C LEU A 579 8.59 -11.27 11.46
N VAL A 580 7.32 -11.04 11.79
CA VAL A 580 6.91 -10.30 12.99
C VAL A 580 6.60 -11.21 14.17
N ASP A 581 6.43 -12.51 13.92
CA ASP A 581 6.19 -13.52 14.94
C ASP A 581 7.18 -13.44 16.11
N ALA A 582 6.69 -13.79 17.31
CA ALA A 582 7.43 -13.66 18.55
C ALA A 582 8.80 -14.36 18.51
N GLU A 583 8.88 -15.52 17.86
CA GLU A 583 10.10 -16.32 17.78
C GLU A 583 11.09 -15.80 16.73
N SER A 584 10.61 -15.08 15.71
CA SER A 584 11.41 -14.49 14.63
C SER A 584 12.07 -13.17 15.01
N VAL A 585 11.53 -12.46 16.01
CA VAL A 585 12.08 -11.17 16.47
C VAL A 585 13.30 -11.37 17.36
N ARG A 586 14.44 -10.82 16.94
CA ARG A 586 15.71 -10.93 17.66
C ARG A 586 15.81 -9.90 18.78
N VAL A 587 15.77 -10.36 20.02
CA VAL A 587 15.98 -9.48 21.18
C VAL A 587 17.45 -9.06 21.32
N VAL A 588 17.68 -7.75 21.42
CA VAL A 588 18.99 -7.12 21.60
C VAL A 588 19.03 -6.37 22.93
N LYS A 589 20.05 -6.69 23.77
CA LYS A 589 20.17 -6.15 25.15
C LYS A 589 21.09 -4.94 25.28
N ARG A 590 21.94 -4.67 24.28
CA ARG A 590 22.94 -3.59 24.27
C ARG A 590 23.17 -3.09 22.85
N GLY A 591 23.65 -1.87 22.69
CA GLY A 591 24.06 -1.32 21.40
C GLY A 591 23.19 -0.16 20.91
N ALA A 592 23.40 0.22 19.65
CA ALA A 592 22.86 1.44 19.05
C ALA A 592 21.32 1.55 19.12
N LEU A 593 20.60 0.43 19.08
CA LEU A 593 19.13 0.42 19.18
C LEU A 593 18.64 0.89 20.57
N VAL A 594 19.27 0.37 21.63
CA VAL A 594 18.93 0.72 23.03
C VAL A 594 19.28 2.19 23.32
N HIS A 595 20.46 2.63 22.87
CA HIS A 595 20.87 4.02 23.03
C HIS A 595 20.02 4.98 22.18
N GLY A 596 19.74 4.60 20.94
CA GLY A 596 18.95 5.39 20.00
C GLY A 596 17.55 5.70 20.53
N HIS A 597 16.86 4.71 21.13
CA HIS A 597 15.55 4.91 21.77
C HIS A 597 15.59 5.96 22.88
N ARG A 598 16.62 5.94 23.75
CA ARG A 598 16.74 6.92 24.85
C ARG A 598 16.94 8.36 24.38
N TYR A 599 17.68 8.57 23.28
CA TYR A 599 17.94 9.91 22.74
C TYR A 599 16.91 10.38 21.72
N ALA A 600 16.05 9.48 21.22
CA ALA A 600 15.02 9.77 20.24
C ALA A 600 13.67 10.12 20.88
N GLN A 601 13.64 10.54 22.16
CA GLN A 601 12.39 10.83 22.86
C GLN A 601 11.57 11.92 22.15
N PRO A 602 10.23 11.83 22.20
CA PRO A 602 9.36 12.87 21.69
C PRO A 602 9.58 14.18 22.45
N PRO A 603 9.55 15.34 21.76
CA PRO A 603 9.59 16.63 22.43
C PRO A 603 8.32 16.85 23.26
N ASP A 604 8.40 17.70 24.28
CA ASP A 604 7.25 18.03 25.13
C ASP A 604 6.17 18.83 24.39
N ASP A 605 6.53 19.49 23.30
CA ASP A 605 5.57 20.13 22.39
C ASP A 605 4.75 19.07 21.63
N VAL A 606 3.51 18.86 22.05
CA VAL A 606 2.56 17.91 21.46
C VAL A 606 2.12 18.28 20.03
N ASP A 607 2.24 19.56 19.64
CA ASP A 607 1.94 19.99 18.28
C ASP A 607 3.09 19.66 17.31
N ARG A 608 4.30 19.43 17.84
CA ARG A 608 5.44 18.92 17.07
C ARG A 608 5.32 17.41 16.85
N TRP A 609 4.99 17.04 15.61
CA TRP A 609 4.79 15.66 15.17
C TRP A 609 6.03 15.01 14.51
N TRP A 610 7.11 15.77 14.28
CA TRP A 610 8.39 15.25 13.78
C TRP A 610 9.60 16.03 14.33
N TRP A 611 10.76 15.36 14.40
CA TRP A 611 12.04 15.92 14.87
C TRP A 611 13.24 15.11 14.36
N ASP A 612 14.46 15.64 14.52
CA ASP A 612 15.72 15.01 14.08
C ASP A 612 16.55 14.41 15.21
#